data_AF-A0A149ZQ73-F1
#
_entry.id   AF-A0A149ZQ73-F1
#
_cell.length_a   1.000
_cell.length_b   1.000
_cell.length_c   1.000
_cell.angle_alpha   90.00
_cell.angle_beta   90.00
_cell.angle_gamma   90.00
#
_symmetry.space_group_name_H-M   'P 1'
#
loop_
_entity.id
_entity.type
_entity.pdbx_description
1 polymer ?
#
loop_
_entity_poly.entity_id
_entity_poly.type
_entity_poly.pdbx_seq_one_letter_code
_entity_poly.pdbx_strand_id
1 'polypeptide(L)' 'MNREEFEQVIKAACANLDEGQVIVFGSQSILGTYDETELPEYATLSREVDVFPRSGIDARRRRQWWRRSSSSTESPSRR' A
#
# COMPACT_ATOMS: atom_id res chain seq x y z
N MET A 1 -0.97 10.03 -10.79
CA MET A 1 -0.53 8.65 -11.00
C MET A 1 -1.42 8.05 -12.07
N ASN A 2 -0.85 7.47 -13.10
CA ASN A 2 -1.59 6.74 -14.12
C ASN A 2 -1.72 5.24 -13.77
N ARG A 3 -2.51 4.49 -14.55
CA ARG A 3 -2.83 3.08 -14.35
C ARG A 3 -1.58 2.22 -14.30
N GLU A 4 -0.64 2.46 -15.21
CA GLU A 4 0.61 1.71 -15.30
C GLU A 4 1.47 1.93 -14.04
N GLU A 5 1.61 3.17 -13.59
CA GLU A 5 2.31 3.52 -12.35
C GLU A 5 1.64 2.85 -11.15
N PHE A 6 0.31 2.85 -11.08
CA PHE A 6 -0.44 2.21 -10.01
C PHE A 6 -0.22 0.69 -9.97
N GLU A 7 -0.19 0.03 -11.14
CA GLU A 7 0.15 -1.40 -11.23
C GLU A 7 1.58 -1.69 -10.76
N GLN A 8 2.54 -0.83 -11.10
CA GLN A 8 3.92 -0.98 -10.62
C GLN A 8 3.99 -0.81 -9.09
N VAL A 9 3.23 0.13 -8.52
CA VAL A 9 3.14 0.30 -7.07
C VAL A 9 2.58 -0.95 -6.40
N ILE A 10 1.51 -1.55 -6.94
CA ILE A 10 0.94 -2.79 -6.39
C ILE A 10 1.96 -3.92 -6.43
N LYS A 11 2.65 -4.12 -7.56
CA LYS A 11 3.70 -5.16 -7.70
C LYS A 11 4.83 -4.94 -6.70
N ALA A 12 5.30 -3.70 -6.56
CA ALA A 12 6.34 -3.34 -5.60
C ALA A 12 5.87 -3.54 -4.16
N ALA A 13 4.63 -3.19 -3.83
CA ALA A 13 4.07 -3.38 -2.49
C ALA A 13 4.00 -4.87 -2.12
N CYS A 14 3.50 -5.72 -3.02
CA CYS A 14 3.48 -7.17 -2.82
C CYS A 14 4.89 -7.73 -2.58
N ALA A 15 5.88 -7.33 -3.39
CA ALA A 15 7.26 -7.77 -3.24
C ALA A 15 7.90 -7.30 -1.92
N ASN A 16 7.66 -6.05 -1.51
CA ASN A 16 8.22 -5.51 -0.26
C ASN A 16 7.55 -6.08 1.00
N LEU A 17 6.28 -6.46 0.92
CA LEU A 17 5.53 -7.04 2.03
C LEU A 17 5.67 -8.56 2.12
N ASP A 18 6.26 -9.21 1.11
CA ASP A 18 6.29 -10.66 0.94
C ASP A 18 4.87 -11.27 0.96
N GLU A 19 3.96 -10.62 0.24
CA GLU A 19 2.53 -10.94 0.19
C GLU A 19 2.06 -11.13 -1.26
N GLY A 20 1.21 -12.13 -1.51
CA GLY A 20 0.60 -12.31 -2.82
C GLY A 20 -0.50 -11.29 -3.13
N GLN A 21 -1.04 -10.62 -2.10
CA GLN A 21 -2.15 -9.68 -2.22
C GLN A 21 -2.05 -8.54 -1.21
N VAL A 22 -2.42 -7.35 -1.63
CA VAL A 22 -2.54 -6.15 -0.80
C VAL A 22 -3.92 -5.54 -0.96
N ILE A 23 -4.33 -4.76 0.04
CA ILE A 23 -5.56 -3.99 0.03
C ILE A 23 -5.18 -2.52 -0.10
N VAL A 24 -5.73 -1.87 -1.11
CA VAL A 24 -5.53 -0.45 -1.37
C VAL A 24 -6.65 0.34 -0.70
N PHE A 25 -6.27 1.36 0.06
CA PHE A 25 -7.18 2.29 0.72
C PHE A 25 -7.09 3.68 0.09
N GLY A 26 -8.06 4.53 0.44
CA GLY A 26 -8.06 5.94 0.05
C GLY A 26 -8.48 6.18 -1.39
N SER A 27 -8.16 7.36 -1.91
CA SER A 27 -8.59 7.82 -3.24
C SER A 27 -8.14 6.90 -4.38
N GLN A 28 -7.02 6.19 -4.19
CA GLN A 28 -6.45 5.30 -5.20
C GLN A 28 -7.19 3.96 -5.33
N SER A 29 -8.11 3.62 -4.42
CA SER A 29 -9.00 2.47 -4.64
C SER A 29 -9.94 2.69 -5.83
N ILE A 30 -10.20 3.95 -6.19
CA ILE A 30 -11.04 4.31 -7.35
C ILE A 30 -10.35 3.93 -8.66
N LEU A 31 -9.03 4.16 -8.77
CA LEU A 31 -8.24 3.77 -9.95
C LEU A 31 -8.16 2.25 -10.14
N GLY A 32 -8.26 1.47 -9.07
CA GLY A 32 -8.36 0.01 -9.17
C GLY A 32 -9.73 -0.48 -9.65
N THR A 33 -10.77 0.36 -9.59
CA THR A 33 -12.16 -0.03 -9.80
C THR A 33 -12.70 0.41 -11.17
N TYR A 34 -12.33 1.59 -11.63
CA TYR A 34 -12.82 2.18 -12.88
C TYR A 34 -11.69 2.36 -13.90
N ASP A 35 -12.02 2.37 -15.19
CA ASP A 35 -11.05 2.72 -16.22
C ASP A 35 -10.72 4.22 -16.17
N GLU A 36 -9.50 4.62 -16.55
CA GLU A 36 -9.09 6.03 -16.51
C GLU A 36 -9.91 6.91 -17.43
N THR A 37 -10.48 6.35 -18.50
CA THR A 37 -11.37 7.06 -19.44
C THR A 37 -12.74 7.37 -18.84
N GLU A 38 -13.10 6.72 -17.73
CA GLU A 38 -14.37 6.91 -17.02
C GLU A 38 -14.22 7.84 -15.81
N LEU A 39 -13.00 8.30 -15.52
CA LEU A 39 -12.69 9.10 -14.36
C LEU A 39 -12.35 10.56 -14.73
N PRO A 40 -12.84 11.54 -13.97
CA PRO A 40 -12.40 12.92 -14.12
C PRO A 40 -10.87 13.03 -13.89
N GLU A 41 -10.19 13.94 -14.60
CA GLU A 41 -8.73 14.11 -14.47
C GLU A 41 -8.27 14.30 -13.01
N TYR A 42 -9.08 14.93 -12.16
CA TYR A 42 -8.72 15.14 -10.77
C TYR A 42 -8.61 13.84 -9.96
N ALA A 43 -9.20 12.73 -10.42
CA ALA A 43 -9.15 11.44 -9.75
C ALA A 43 -7.78 10.74 -9.90
N THR A 44 -6.98 11.12 -10.90
CA THR A 44 -5.62 10.61 -11.12
C THR A 44 -4.54 11.53 -10.56
N LEU A 45 -4.90 12.67 -9.95
CA LEU A 45 -3.92 13.64 -9.41
C LEU A 45 -3.17 13.14 -8.18
N SER A 46 -3.72 12.16 -7.44
CA SER A 46 -3.04 11.61 -6.27
C SER A 46 -1.74 10.92 -6.67
N ARG A 47 -0.69 11.14 -5.87
CA ARG A 47 0.65 10.55 -6.04
C ARG A 47 0.98 9.53 -4.95
N GLU A 48 0.13 9.41 -3.93
CA GLU A 48 0.32 8.52 -2.78
C GLU A 48 -0.63 7.32 -2.91
N VAL A 49 -0.17 6.13 -2.51
CA VAL A 49 -0.98 4.92 -2.39
C VAL A 49 -0.85 4.36 -0.98
N ASP A 50 -1.97 4.23 -0.29
CA ASP A 50 -2.04 3.55 1.00
C ASP A 50 -2.30 2.05 0.80
N VAL A 51 -1.35 1.21 1.21
CA VAL A 51 -1.43 -0.25 1.06
C VAL A 51 -1.38 -0.97 2.41
N PHE A 52 -2.12 -2.06 2.51
CA PHE A 52 -2.13 -2.93 3.69
C PHE A 52 -2.01 -4.41 3.29
N PRO A 53 -1.20 -5.21 3.99
CA PRO A 53 -1.04 -6.63 3.68
C PRO A 53 -2.33 -7.40 3.95
N ARG A 54 -2.72 -8.30 3.03
CA ARG A 54 -3.95 -9.09 3.17
C ARG A 54 -3.94 -9.98 4.42
N SER A 55 -2.78 -10.55 4.77
CA SER A 55 -2.60 -11.35 6.00
C SER A 55 -2.93 -10.56 7.27
N GLY A 56 -2.73 -9.24 7.27
CA GLY A 56 -3.04 -8.36 8.39
C GLY A 56 -4.54 -8.27 8.70
N ILE A 57 -5.40 -8.61 7.74
CA ILE A 57 -6.85 -8.67 7.91
C ILE A 57 -7.31 -10.07 8.36
N ASP A 58 -6.70 -11.14 7.86
CA ASP A 58 -7.02 -12.52 8.28
C ASP A 58 -6.53 -12.82 9.71
N ALA A 59 -5.52 -12.10 10.17
CA ALA A 59 -5.07 -12.17 11.55
C ALA A 59 -6.13 -11.57 12.51
N ARG A 60 -7.06 -12.41 12.96
CA ARG A 60 -8.07 -12.12 13.99
C ARG A 60 -7.43 -11.42 15.21
N ARG A 61 -7.45 -10.08 15.20
CA ARG A 61 -7.04 -9.12 16.25
C ARG A 61 -5.68 -9.38 16.91
N ARG A 62 -4.66 -8.57 16.53
CA ARG A 62 -4.01 -7.53 17.36
C ARG A 62 -2.60 -7.22 16.84
N ARG A 63 -2.36 -5.93 16.53
CA ARG A 63 -1.12 -5.18 16.84
C ARG A 63 0.23 -5.90 16.63
N GLN A 64 0.46 -6.53 15.47
CA GLN A 64 1.79 -7.06 15.14
C GLN A 64 2.48 -6.24 14.05
N TRP A 65 1.74 -5.76 13.05
CA TRP A 65 2.30 -5.01 11.93
C TRP A 65 2.95 -3.67 12.37
N TRP A 66 2.24 -2.85 13.17
CA TRP A 66 2.80 -1.60 13.71
C TRP A 66 4.10 -1.79 14.52
N ARG A 67 4.27 -2.93 15.21
CA ARG A 67 5.48 -3.18 16.01
C ARG A 67 6.70 -3.48 15.14
N ARG A 68 6.51 -4.17 14.02
CA ARG A 68 7.59 -4.53 13.11
C ARG A 68 8.12 -3.30 12.33
N SER A 69 7.24 -2.35 12.01
CA SER A 69 7.62 -1.08 11.38
C SER A 69 8.32 -0.11 12.34
N SER A 70 8.07 -0.19 13.65
CA SER A 70 8.76 0.64 14.66
C SER A 70 10.12 0.09 15.10
N SER A 71 10.41 -1.20 14.85
CA SER A 71 11.69 -1.83 15.25
C SER A 71 12.87 -1.57 14.30
N SER A 72 12.65 -0.92 13.15
CA SER A 72 13.72 -0.62 12.18
C SER A 72 14.42 0.73 12.42
N THR A 73 14.09 1.47 13.48
CA THR A 73 14.65 2.83 13.72
C THR A 73 15.53 2.96 14.96
N GLU A 74 16.03 1.87 15.54
CA GLU A 74 16.96 1.96 16.67
C GLU A 74 18.32 1.37 16.31
N SER A 75 19.15 2.21 15.68
CA SER A 75 20.60 1.99 15.59
C SER A 75 21.21 2.19 16.97
N PRO A 76 21.97 1.23 17.52
CA PRO A 76 22.58 1.40 18.83
C PRO A 76 23.77 2.36 18.71
N SER A 77 23.64 3.51 19.37
CA SER A 77 24.77 4.38 19.73
C SER A 77 25.83 3.53 20.43
N ARG A 78 26.97 3.34 19.76
CA ARG A 78 28.18 2.80 20.36
C ARG A 78 28.92 3.95 21.06
N ARG A 79 29.25 3.67 22.32
CA ARG A 79 30.08 4.45 23.25
C ARG A 79 31.35 4.99 22.63
#